data_AF-A0A371NAZ3-F1
#
_entry.id   AF-A0A371NAZ3-F1
#
_cell.length_a   1.000
_cell.length_b   1.000
_cell.length_c   1.000
_cell.angle_alpha   90.00
_cell.angle_beta   90.00
_cell.angle_gamma   90.00
#
_symmetry.space_group_name_H-M   'P 1'
#
loop_
_entity.id
_entity.type
_entity.pdbx_description
1 polymer ?
#
loop_
_entity_poly.entity_id
_entity_poly.type
_entity_poly.pdbx_seq_one_letter_code
_entity_poly.pdbx_strand_id
1 'polypeptide(L)'
;MNKHLIPTFIFTVFASSAALLFLFTGKAFYIFNFVYIGLLLASGIYLMPSKFEYGRALVQVGVGSYMLLYPGILMGENMQIEGFWYYLFLGTFQSAVIHYFVAKIFGHLFFGRGWCGYACWTSMVLDMLPYRISEGRRHGRRKINGTECIICMRCVFSCPAGALHI
;
A
#
# COMPACT_ATOMS: atom_id res chain seq x y z
N MET A 1 -9.03 6.38 -19.73
CA MET A 1 -8.98 6.96 -18.38
C MET A 1 -7.71 7.80 -18.26
N ASN A 2 -7.81 9.07 -17.85
CA ASN A 2 -6.64 9.94 -17.70
C ASN A 2 -5.68 9.31 -16.67
N LYS A 3 -4.39 9.19 -17.02
CA LYS A 3 -3.36 8.56 -16.17
C LYS A 3 -3.23 9.20 -14.78
N HIS A 4 -3.68 10.44 -14.63
CA HIS A 4 -3.69 11.20 -13.38
C HIS A 4 -4.93 10.97 -12.52
N LEU A 5 -6.03 10.46 -13.09
CA LEU A 5 -7.32 10.40 -12.39
C LEU A 5 -7.29 9.45 -11.19
N ILE A 6 -6.65 8.29 -11.32
CA ILE A 6 -6.50 7.32 -10.22
C ILE A 6 -5.57 7.87 -9.11
N PRO A 7 -4.35 8.35 -9.40
CA PRO A 7 -3.49 8.97 -8.38
C PRO A 7 -4.15 10.12 -7.63
N THR A 8 -4.79 11.05 -8.35
CA THR A 8 -5.42 12.23 -7.74
C THR A 8 -6.60 11.82 -6.88
N PHE A 9 -7.41 10.85 -7.31
CA PHE A 9 -8.51 10.32 -6.49
C PHE A 9 -8.02 9.71 -5.18
N ILE A 10 -6.99 8.84 -5.22
CA ILE A 10 -6.43 8.23 -4.02
C ILE A 10 -5.87 9.29 -3.08
N PHE A 11 -5.13 10.28 -3.60
CA PHE A 11 -4.62 11.37 -2.79
C PHE A 11 -5.76 12.16 -2.11
N THR A 12 -6.84 12.47 -2.82
CA THR A 12 -7.98 13.20 -2.23
C THR A 12 -8.68 12.41 -1.13
N VAL A 13 -8.77 11.08 -1.23
CA VAL A 13 -9.34 10.21 -0.18
C VAL A 13 -8.48 10.21 1.07
N PHE A 14 -7.16 10.13 0.93
CA PHE A 14 -6.24 10.20 2.07
C PHE A 14 -6.21 11.60 2.70
N ALA A 15 -6.22 12.66 1.89
CA ALA A 15 -6.24 14.03 2.37
C ALA A 15 -7.56 14.38 3.09
N SER A 16 -8.71 13.91 2.58
CA SER A 16 -10.00 14.12 3.26
C SER A 16 -10.06 13.36 4.57
N SER A 17 -9.57 12.12 4.61
CA SER A 17 -9.46 11.33 5.84
C SER A 17 -8.56 12.00 6.88
N ALA A 18 -7.44 12.57 6.44
CA ALA A 18 -6.51 13.32 7.27
C ALA A 18 -7.18 14.56 7.89
N ALA A 19 -7.89 15.35 7.08
CA ALA A 19 -8.61 16.53 7.53
C ALA A 19 -9.72 16.17 8.52
N LEU A 20 -10.49 15.11 8.23
CA LEU A 20 -11.56 14.64 9.11
C LEU A 20 -11.01 14.22 10.48
N LEU A 21 -9.97 13.39 10.50
CA LEU A 21 -9.34 12.91 11.74
C LEU A 21 -8.67 14.05 12.53
N PHE A 22 -8.10 15.03 11.84
CA PHE A 22 -7.57 16.23 12.47
C PHE A 22 -8.66 17.06 13.14
N LEU A 23 -9.80 17.30 12.45
CA LEU A 23 -10.92 18.05 13.02
C LEU A 23 -11.51 17.36 14.26
N PHE A 24 -11.58 16.02 14.28
CA PHE A 24 -12.10 15.29 15.44
C PHE A 24 -11.11 15.14 16.59
N THR A 25 -9.81 15.02 16.30
CA THR A 25 -8.82 14.67 17.34
C THR A 25 -7.93 15.85 17.76
N GLY A 26 -7.86 16.91 16.95
CA GLY A 26 -6.98 18.07 17.18
C GLY A 26 -5.47 17.78 17.07
N LYS A 27 -5.08 16.54 16.77
CA LYS A 27 -3.68 16.11 16.73
C LYS A 27 -3.10 16.26 15.32
N ALA A 28 -2.12 17.13 15.16
CA ALA A 28 -1.39 17.32 13.90
C ALA A 28 -0.73 16.03 13.36
N PHE A 29 -0.45 15.07 14.26
CA PHE A 29 0.07 13.75 13.92
C PHE A 29 -0.69 13.06 12.77
N TYR A 30 -2.03 13.11 12.78
CA TYR A 30 -2.83 12.44 11.75
C TYR A 30 -2.68 13.10 10.37
N ILE A 31 -2.47 14.42 10.31
CA ILE A 31 -2.19 15.11 9.06
C ILE A 31 -0.89 14.57 8.46
N PHE A 32 0.20 14.59 9.23
CA PHE A 32 1.49 14.13 8.74
C PHE A 32 1.44 12.67 8.29
N ASN A 33 0.80 11.79 9.06
CA ASN A 33 0.74 10.37 8.77
C ASN A 33 -0.05 10.07 7.47
N PHE A 34 -1.29 10.54 7.38
CA PHE A 34 -2.16 10.24 6.24
C PHE A 34 -1.75 10.98 4.96
N VAL A 35 -1.26 12.23 5.06
CA VAL A 35 -0.75 12.97 3.89
C VAL A 35 0.54 12.34 3.38
N TYR A 36 1.46 11.93 4.26
CA TYR A 36 2.70 11.25 3.86
C TYR A 36 2.43 9.94 3.11
N ILE A 37 1.59 9.07 3.68
CA ILE A 37 1.20 7.81 3.03
C ILE A 37 0.46 8.06 1.72
N GLY A 38 -0.46 9.03 1.70
CA GLY A 38 -1.22 9.43 0.51
C GLY A 38 -0.34 9.93 -0.63
N LEU A 39 0.67 10.76 -0.34
CA LEU A 39 1.63 11.26 -1.33
C LEU A 39 2.49 10.13 -1.92
N LEU A 40 2.97 9.22 -1.08
CA LEU A 40 3.78 8.08 -1.54
C LEU A 40 2.96 7.13 -2.43
N LEU A 41 1.73 6.80 -2.03
CA LEU A 41 0.83 5.97 -2.85
C LEU A 41 0.49 6.65 -4.18
N ALA A 42 0.09 7.93 -4.16
CA ALA A 42 -0.26 8.67 -5.36
C ALA A 42 0.93 8.80 -6.31
N SER A 43 2.12 9.13 -5.80
CA SER A 43 3.34 9.21 -6.60
C SER A 43 3.75 7.84 -7.17
N GLY A 44 3.69 6.77 -6.37
CA GLY A 44 3.96 5.42 -6.84
C GLY A 44 3.04 4.97 -7.98
N ILE A 45 1.72 5.16 -7.82
CA ILE A 45 0.73 4.82 -8.84
C ILE A 45 0.89 5.71 -10.07
N TYR A 46 1.31 6.97 -9.90
CA TYR A 46 1.60 7.87 -11.02
C TYR A 46 2.87 7.46 -11.80
N LEU A 47 3.90 6.97 -11.10
CA LEU A 47 5.16 6.56 -11.72
C LEU A 47 5.11 5.17 -12.35
N MET A 48 4.28 4.24 -11.87
CA MET A 48 4.19 2.87 -12.40
C MET A 48 3.77 2.77 -13.90
N PRO A 49 2.95 3.67 -14.46
CA PRO A 49 2.68 3.78 -15.89
C PRO A 49 3.77 4.49 -16.70
N SER A 50 4.82 5.03 -16.08
CA SER A 50 6.05 5.39 -16.80
C SER A 50 6.93 4.13 -16.94
N LYS A 51 8.02 4.14 -17.70
CA LYS A 51 8.92 2.97 -17.83
C LYS A 51 9.69 2.64 -16.54
N PHE A 52 9.29 3.19 -15.39
CA PHE A 52 9.93 2.99 -14.10
C PHE A 52 9.55 1.63 -13.50
N GLU A 53 10.49 0.70 -13.52
CA GLU A 53 10.33 -0.65 -12.94
C GLU A 53 10.29 -0.61 -11.39
N TYR A 54 10.77 0.48 -10.78
CA TYR A 54 10.88 0.63 -9.32
C TYR A 54 9.71 1.36 -8.64
N GLY A 55 8.61 1.64 -9.35
CA GLY A 55 7.46 2.35 -8.77
C GLY A 55 6.85 1.64 -7.55
N ARG A 56 6.84 0.30 -7.54
CA ARG A 56 6.41 -0.51 -6.38
C ARG A 56 7.42 -0.44 -5.24
N ALA A 57 8.70 -0.60 -5.54
CA ALA A 57 9.77 -0.51 -4.54
C ALA A 57 9.75 0.84 -3.82
N LEU A 58 9.49 1.94 -4.54
CA LEU A 58 9.37 3.27 -3.94
C LEU A 58 8.26 3.36 -2.88
N VAL A 59 7.06 2.84 -3.19
CA VAL A 59 5.94 2.84 -2.23
C VAL A 59 6.24 1.93 -1.05
N GLN A 60 6.76 0.72 -1.32
CA GLN A 60 7.07 -0.27 -0.29
C GLN A 60 8.14 0.22 0.67
N VAL A 61 9.23 0.79 0.14
CA VAL A 61 10.31 1.36 0.95
C VAL A 61 9.82 2.60 1.68
N GLY A 62 9.10 3.50 1.00
CA GLY A 62 8.60 4.73 1.64
C GLY A 62 7.61 4.45 2.77
N VAL A 63 6.53 3.71 2.50
CA VAL A 63 5.49 3.41 3.50
C VAL A 63 6.01 2.39 4.53
N GLY A 64 6.72 1.36 4.08
CA GLY A 64 7.25 0.31 4.95
C GLY A 64 8.33 0.82 5.92
N SER A 65 9.24 1.68 5.47
CA SER A 65 10.26 2.27 6.37
C SER A 65 9.61 3.21 7.39
N TYR A 66 8.62 4.01 6.99
CA TYR A 66 7.86 4.84 7.93
C TYR A 66 7.18 4.00 9.01
N MET A 67 6.51 2.91 8.62
CA MET A 67 5.83 2.01 9.55
C MET A 67 6.78 1.21 10.44
N LEU A 68 8.00 0.92 9.98
CA LEU A 68 9.01 0.24 10.80
C LEU A 68 9.66 1.21 11.79
N LEU A 69 10.10 2.38 11.32
CA LEU A 69 10.85 3.33 12.12
C LEU A 69 9.96 4.05 13.13
N TYR A 70 8.80 4.55 12.70
CA TYR A 70 7.99 5.41 13.55
C TYR A 70 7.22 4.61 14.60
N PRO A 71 6.20 3.81 14.25
CA PRO A 71 5.43 3.16 15.30
C PRO A 71 6.08 1.86 15.80
N GLY A 72 6.95 1.21 15.01
CA GLY A 72 7.70 0.03 15.44
C GLY A 72 8.85 0.36 16.41
N ILE A 73 9.86 1.10 15.94
CA ILE A 73 11.08 1.38 16.73
C ILE A 73 10.88 2.54 17.70
N LEU A 74 10.40 3.71 17.24
CA LEU A 74 10.32 4.90 18.10
C LEU A 74 9.20 4.81 19.14
N MET A 75 8.04 4.25 18.79
CA MET A 75 6.92 4.10 19.72
C MET A 75 6.88 2.74 20.43
N GLY A 76 7.66 1.75 19.98
CA GLY A 76 7.67 0.41 20.57
C GLY A 76 6.33 -0.33 20.45
N GLU A 77 5.48 0.03 19.48
CA GLU A 77 4.18 -0.62 19.31
C GLU A 77 4.33 -1.97 18.61
N ASN A 78 3.60 -2.98 19.08
CA ASN A 78 3.55 -4.27 18.40
C ASN A 78 2.70 -4.17 17.13
N MET A 79 3.36 -4.09 15.98
CA MET A 79 2.74 -4.04 14.64
C MET A 79 2.30 -5.40 14.08
N GLN A 80 2.42 -6.47 14.85
CA GLN A 80 1.99 -7.80 14.43
C GLN A 80 0.49 -8.02 14.71
N ILE A 81 -0.04 -9.16 14.24
CA ILE A 81 -1.45 -9.52 14.43
C ILE A 81 -1.79 -9.67 15.92
N GLU A 82 -0.82 -10.06 16.76
CA GLU A 82 -0.99 -10.15 18.20
C GLU A 82 -1.22 -8.78 18.83
N GLY A 83 -0.42 -7.77 18.44
CA GLY A 83 -0.61 -6.39 18.86
C GLY A 83 -1.96 -5.83 18.41
N PHE A 84 -2.39 -6.15 17.19
CA PHE A 84 -3.74 -5.80 16.72
C PHE A 84 -4.84 -6.31 17.66
N TRP A 85 -4.86 -7.61 17.95
CA TRP A 85 -5.89 -8.18 18.82
C TRP A 85 -5.80 -7.68 20.26
N TYR A 86 -4.58 -7.54 20.77
CA TYR A 86 -4.33 -7.01 22.10
C TYR A 86 -4.92 -5.61 22.27
N TYR A 87 -4.53 -4.65 21.43
CA TYR A 87 -5.00 -3.27 21.52
C TYR A 87 -6.49 -3.11 21.20
N LEU A 88 -7.02 -3.92 20.26
CA LEU A 88 -8.45 -3.93 19.96
C LEU A 88 -9.29 -4.34 21.16
N PHE A 89 -8.92 -5.43 21.85
CA PHE A 89 -9.66 -5.91 23.03
C PHE A 89 -9.43 -5.04 24.27
N LEU A 90 -8.30 -4.34 24.35
CA LEU A 90 -8.04 -3.34 25.37
C LEU A 90 -8.82 -2.04 25.15
N GLY A 91 -9.42 -1.87 23.96
CA GLY A 91 -10.19 -0.67 23.58
C GLY A 91 -9.30 0.53 23.21
N THR A 92 -8.00 0.31 22.94
CA THR A 92 -7.06 1.37 22.57
C THR A 92 -6.83 1.41 21.06
N PHE A 93 -7.19 2.54 20.42
CA PHE A 93 -6.91 2.75 19.00
C PHE A 93 -5.46 3.22 18.79
N GLN A 94 -4.52 2.26 18.84
CA GLN A 94 -3.11 2.47 18.49
C GLN A 94 -2.84 2.28 16.99
N SER A 95 -1.63 2.61 16.53
CA SER A 95 -1.29 2.59 15.10
C SER A 95 -1.42 1.19 14.51
N ALA A 96 -1.14 0.13 15.29
CA ALA A 96 -1.34 -1.25 14.86
C ALA A 96 -2.82 -1.56 14.54
N VAL A 97 -3.77 -1.06 15.33
CA VAL A 97 -5.20 -1.26 15.09
C VAL A 97 -5.63 -0.56 13.81
N ILE A 98 -5.26 0.73 13.68
CA ILE A 98 -5.56 1.55 12.51
C ILE A 98 -4.96 0.91 11.24
N HIS A 99 -3.72 0.46 11.30
CA HIS A 99 -3.05 -0.18 10.18
C HIS A 99 -3.77 -1.46 9.72
N TYR A 100 -4.14 -2.36 10.63
CA TYR A 100 -4.82 -3.60 10.25
C TYR A 100 -6.22 -3.33 9.69
N PHE A 101 -6.97 -2.39 10.25
CA PHE A 101 -8.26 -1.98 9.68
C PHE A 101 -8.10 -1.40 8.27
N VAL A 102 -7.21 -0.41 8.10
CA VAL A 102 -7.04 0.29 6.82
C VAL A 102 -6.35 -0.59 5.78
N ALA A 103 -5.27 -1.29 6.13
CA ALA A 103 -4.47 -2.05 5.18
C ALA A 103 -4.97 -3.48 4.95
N LYS A 104 -5.53 -4.15 5.96
CA LYS A 104 -6.00 -5.55 5.82
C LYS A 104 -7.50 -5.67 5.57
N ILE A 105 -8.34 -4.82 6.13
CA ILE A 105 -9.79 -4.92 5.93
C ILE A 105 -10.24 -4.00 4.78
N PHE A 106 -10.21 -2.69 4.99
CA PHE A 106 -10.71 -1.72 4.00
C PHE A 106 -9.85 -1.72 2.72
N GLY A 107 -8.54 -1.83 2.86
CA GLY A 107 -7.60 -1.82 1.73
C GLY A 107 -7.85 -2.94 0.73
N HIS A 108 -8.12 -4.17 1.20
CA HIS A 108 -8.46 -5.27 0.31
C HIS A 108 -9.83 -5.12 -0.33
N LEU A 109 -10.79 -4.50 0.37
CA LEU A 109 -12.13 -4.27 -0.14
C LEU A 109 -12.13 -3.30 -1.33
N PHE A 110 -11.31 -2.24 -1.27
CA PHE A 110 -11.28 -1.19 -2.30
C PHE A 110 -10.22 -1.40 -3.39
N PHE A 111 -9.05 -1.95 -3.05
CA PHE A 111 -7.90 -2.04 -3.95
C PHE A 111 -7.48 -3.48 -4.26
N GLY A 112 -8.19 -4.46 -3.71
CA GLY A 112 -7.94 -5.88 -3.94
C GLY A 112 -6.70 -6.43 -3.22
N ARG A 113 -6.25 -7.61 -3.64
CA ARG A 113 -5.18 -8.38 -2.99
C ARG A 113 -3.78 -7.76 -3.03
N GLY A 114 -3.57 -6.75 -3.87
CA GLY A 114 -2.27 -6.08 -3.98
C GLY A 114 -1.98 -5.08 -2.85
N TRP A 115 -3.02 -4.51 -2.22
CA TRP A 115 -2.88 -3.36 -1.31
C TRP A 115 -1.98 -3.63 -0.10
N CYS A 116 -2.10 -4.80 0.53
CA CYS A 116 -1.30 -5.16 1.69
C CYS A 116 0.20 -5.21 1.39
N GLY A 117 0.57 -5.50 0.14
CA GLY A 117 1.96 -5.49 -0.30
C GLY A 117 2.60 -4.10 -0.32
N TYR A 118 1.79 -3.03 -0.47
CA TYR A 118 2.28 -1.65 -0.52
C TYR A 118 2.36 -0.98 0.85
N ALA A 119 1.49 -1.40 1.77
CA ALA A 119 1.30 -0.74 3.05
C ALA A 119 1.97 -1.45 4.23
N CYS A 120 2.66 -2.58 4.03
CA CYS A 120 3.22 -3.38 5.13
C CYS A 120 4.75 -3.43 5.10
N TRP A 121 5.37 -3.12 6.24
CA TRP A 121 6.83 -3.23 6.42
C TRP A 121 7.34 -4.66 6.24
N THR A 122 6.55 -5.68 6.61
CA THR A 122 6.93 -7.08 6.40
C THR A 122 6.99 -7.41 4.91
N SER A 123 6.02 -6.92 4.12
CA SER A 123 6.06 -7.11 2.66
C SER A 123 7.25 -6.40 2.03
N MET A 124 7.59 -5.20 2.52
CA MET A 124 8.78 -4.48 2.06
C MET A 124 10.05 -5.34 2.24
N VAL A 125 10.24 -5.96 3.40
CA VAL A 125 11.41 -6.82 3.66
C VAL A 125 11.37 -8.09 2.80
N LEU A 126 10.22 -8.76 2.72
CA LEU A 126 10.07 -10.01 1.98
C LEU A 126 10.24 -9.83 0.46
N ASP A 127 9.75 -8.72 -0.09
CA ASP A 127 9.88 -8.43 -1.53
C ASP A 127 11.29 -7.98 -1.92
N MET A 128 12.09 -7.47 -0.96
CA MET A 128 13.49 -7.10 -1.19
C MET A 128 14.47 -8.26 -1.06
N LEU A 129 14.05 -9.40 -0.48
CA LEU A 129 14.92 -10.57 -0.34
C LEU A 129 15.19 -11.22 -1.71
N PRO A 130 16.46 -11.53 -2.04
CA PRO A 130 16.81 -12.20 -3.29
C PRO A 130 16.47 -13.70 -3.20
N TYR A 131 15.21 -14.05 -3.45
CA TYR A 131 14.78 -15.44 -3.52
C TYR A 131 14.96 -16.02 -4.93
N ARG A 132 15.24 -17.32 -5.04
CA ARG A 132 15.40 -17.99 -6.34
C ARG A 132 14.05 -18.13 -7.05
N ILE A 133 13.95 -17.50 -8.22
CA ILE A 133 12.80 -17.65 -9.11
C ILE A 133 13.05 -18.90 -9.96
N SER A 134 12.17 -19.91 -9.87
CA SER A 134 12.31 -21.16 -10.62
C SER A 134 12.23 -20.93 -12.14
N GLU A 135 13.20 -21.45 -12.89
CA GLU A 135 13.31 -21.34 -14.37
C GLU A 135 12.15 -21.99 -15.15
N GLY A 136 11.34 -22.85 -14.51
CA GLY A 136 10.14 -23.45 -15.12
C GLY A 136 8.95 -22.50 -15.32
N ARG A 137 9.07 -21.21 -14.92
CA ARG A 137 8.02 -20.21 -15.12
C ARG A 137 8.14 -19.63 -16.53
N ARG A 138 7.43 -20.24 -17.49
CA ARG A 138 7.40 -19.86 -18.93
C ARG A 138 7.53 -18.34 -19.13
N HIS A 139 8.57 -17.92 -19.85
CA HIS A 139 8.89 -16.53 -20.23
C HIS A 139 7.74 -15.76 -20.92
N GLY A 140 6.70 -16.45 -21.40
CA GLY A 140 5.50 -15.85 -22.04
C GLY A 140 4.29 -15.62 -21.12
N ARG A 141 4.33 -16.08 -19.86
CA ARG A 141 3.34 -15.72 -18.84
C ARG A 141 4.08 -15.04 -17.69
N ARG A 142 4.30 -13.73 -17.79
CA ARG A 142 4.31 -12.90 -16.58
C ARG A 142 2.94 -13.09 -15.95
N LYS A 143 2.80 -14.08 -15.06
CA LYS A 143 1.82 -13.97 -13.99
C LYS A 143 2.22 -12.67 -13.28
N ILE A 144 1.52 -11.58 -13.61
CA ILE A 144 1.14 -10.63 -12.57
C ILE A 144 0.49 -11.52 -11.52
N ASN A 145 1.25 -11.91 -10.49
CA ASN A 145 0.62 -12.58 -9.37
C ASN A 145 -0.46 -11.59 -8.90
N GLY A 146 -1.67 -12.05 -8.60
CA GLY A 146 -2.75 -11.16 -8.15
C GLY A 146 -2.36 -10.32 -6.92
N THR A 147 -1.29 -10.72 -6.22
CA THR A 147 -0.64 -10.03 -5.09
C THR A 147 0.21 -8.82 -5.51
N GLU A 148 0.53 -8.64 -6.79
CA GLU A 148 1.31 -7.50 -7.32
C GLU A 148 0.45 -6.52 -8.14
N CYS A 149 -0.85 -6.83 -8.31
CA CYS A 149 -1.73 -6.04 -9.15
C CYS A 149 -2.19 -4.78 -8.40
N ILE A 150 -1.82 -3.60 -8.90
CA ILE A 150 -2.29 -2.28 -8.39
C ILE A 150 -3.46 -1.69 -9.18
N ILE A 151 -4.11 -2.50 -10.03
CA ILE A 151 -5.18 -2.01 -10.91
C ILE A 151 -4.68 -0.83 -11.78
N CYS A 152 -3.40 -0.85 -12.18
CA CYS A 152 -2.84 0.15 -13.11
C CYS A 152 -3.34 -0.01 -14.54
N MET A 153 -4.10 -1.09 -14.81
CA MET A 153 -4.64 -1.48 -16.12
C MET A 153 -3.59 -1.65 -17.23
N ARG A 154 -2.29 -1.58 -16.93
CA ARG A 154 -1.22 -1.75 -17.91
C ARG A 154 -1.29 -3.11 -18.59
N CYS A 155 -1.65 -4.16 -17.87
CA CYS A 155 -1.83 -5.50 -18.42
C CYS A 155 -2.97 -5.58 -19.44
N VAL A 156 -4.05 -4.81 -19.26
CA VAL A 156 -5.15 -4.70 -20.24
C VAL A 156 -4.64 -3.99 -21.50
N PHE A 157 -3.96 -2.86 -21.35
CA PHE A 157 -3.49 -2.06 -22.48
C PHE A 157 -2.28 -2.65 -23.23
N SER A 158 -1.43 -3.43 -22.55
CA SER A 158 -0.24 -4.03 -23.15
C SER A 158 -0.48 -5.43 -23.69
N CYS A 159 -1.67 -6.01 -23.53
CA CYS A 159 -1.94 -7.38 -23.96
C CYS A 159 -2.09 -7.44 -25.48
N PRO A 160 -1.15 -8.09 -26.21
CA PRO A 160 -1.25 -8.19 -27.67
C PRO A 160 -2.41 -9.08 -28.13
N ALA A 161 -2.87 -9.99 -27.26
CA ALA A 161 -3.98 -10.90 -27.52
C ALA A 161 -5.36 -10.33 -27.13
N GLY A 162 -5.41 -9.14 -26.50
CA GLY A 162 -6.66 -8.53 -26.05
C GLY A 162 -7.47 -9.38 -25.06
N ALA A 163 -6.84 -10.34 -24.38
CA ALA A 163 -7.52 -11.34 -23.56
C ALA A 163 -8.02 -10.83 -22.20
N LEU A 164 -7.66 -9.60 -21.82
CA LEU A 164 -8.14 -8.96 -20.59
C LEU A 164 -9.12 -7.85 -20.93
N HIS A 165 -10.27 -7.86 -20.27
CA HIS A 165 -11.32 -6.85 -20.40
C HIS A 165 -11.56 -6.17 -19.04
N ILE A 166 -12.14 -4.97 -19.07
CA ILE A 166 -12.48 -4.15 -17.89
C ILE A 166 -13.88 -4.52 -17.40
#